data_AF-A0A2N7W977-F1
#
_entry.id   AF-A0A2N7W977-F1
#
_cell.length_a   1.000
_cell.length_b   1.000
_cell.length_c   1.000
_cell.angle_alpha   90.00
_cell.angle_beta   90.00
_cell.angle_gamma   90.00
#
_symmetry.space_group_name_H-M   'P 1'
#
loop_
_entity.id
_entity.type
_entity.pdbx_description
1 polymer ?
#
loop_
_entity_poly.entity_id
_entity_poly.type
_entity_poly.pdbx_seq_one_letter_code
_entity_poly.pdbx_strand_id
1 'polypeptide(L)'
;MRAEIEKYLGTVMQSTAKTIADRVGADRLLVSRELNAMVSCGILERKLEGVGGRHSEYIYWLTRKDAQPVSKEDHKESPKSLLEAVVTAGNNASPKVAKPEVTDAELGTVEEALDLALQLQAVIRERDDLRVQHGAVVDSFEVYRTAAVVEIDGLKEVITKLRANNAALERRIDELTLVDAEFVPSQVFVTLGRTAAPKRHRTLEKAQRRAQLLVRTDKESEVLVLEPVGRVVRGAEWRSQ
;
A
#
# COMPACT_ATOMS: atom_id res chain seq x y z
N MET A 1 15.75 -16.36 -7.27
CA MET A 1 14.67 -15.82 -6.42
C MET A 1 13.31 -16.39 -6.76
N ARG A 2 12.70 -16.08 -7.92
CA ARG A 2 11.35 -16.59 -8.27
C ARG A 2 11.20 -18.11 -8.18
N ALA A 3 12.09 -18.86 -8.83
CA ALA A 3 12.08 -20.33 -8.80
C ALA A 3 12.26 -20.91 -7.39
N GLU A 4 12.98 -20.22 -6.50
CA GLU A 4 13.19 -20.65 -5.11
C GLU A 4 11.94 -20.41 -4.25
N ILE A 5 11.23 -19.30 -4.49
CA ILE A 5 9.95 -18.99 -3.86
C ILE A 5 8.89 -20.01 -4.29
N GLU A 6 8.79 -20.32 -5.59
CA GLU A 6 7.87 -21.35 -6.11
C GLU A 6 8.22 -22.74 -5.55
N LYS A 7 9.50 -23.10 -5.49
CA LYS A 7 9.95 -24.36 -4.89
C LYS A 7 9.57 -24.48 -3.41
N TYR A 8 9.72 -23.41 -2.64
CA TYR A 8 9.36 -23.39 -1.22
C TYR A 8 7.84 -23.43 -1.01
N LEU A 9 7.07 -22.61 -1.72
CA LEU A 9 5.60 -22.61 -1.66
C LEU A 9 4.97 -23.87 -2.28
N GLY A 10 5.73 -24.64 -3.07
CA GLY A 10 5.35 -25.99 -3.49
C GLY A 10 5.43 -27.01 -2.35
N THR A 11 6.23 -26.74 -1.31
CA THR A 11 6.36 -27.64 -0.14
C THR A 11 5.45 -27.28 1.03
N VAL A 12 5.01 -26.02 1.12
CA VAL A 12 4.20 -25.50 2.23
C VAL A 12 2.92 -24.93 1.66
N MET A 13 1.76 -25.27 2.25
CA MET A 13 0.47 -24.83 1.70
C MET A 13 0.34 -23.30 1.61
N GLN A 14 0.89 -22.57 2.57
CA GLN A 14 0.87 -21.11 2.61
C GLN A 14 1.99 -20.57 3.50
N SER A 15 2.52 -19.37 3.23
CA SER A 15 3.59 -18.78 4.04
C SER A 15 3.58 -17.26 4.01
N THR A 16 4.27 -16.60 4.95
CA THR A 16 4.37 -15.13 4.98
C THR A 16 5.65 -14.63 4.31
N ALA A 17 5.69 -13.34 3.95
CA ALA A 17 6.88 -12.76 3.31
C ALA A 17 8.14 -12.88 4.19
N LYS A 18 7.99 -12.83 5.52
CA LYS A 18 9.10 -13.00 6.46
C LYS A 18 9.68 -14.40 6.39
N THR A 19 8.84 -15.43 6.52
CA THR A 19 9.29 -16.83 6.51
C THR A 19 9.85 -17.24 5.16
N ILE A 20 9.32 -16.71 4.06
CA ILE A 20 9.87 -16.93 2.71
C ILE A 20 11.26 -16.31 2.58
N ALA A 21 11.46 -15.07 3.05
CA ALA A 21 12.76 -14.41 3.01
C ALA A 21 13.83 -15.17 3.80
N ASP A 22 13.48 -15.62 5.01
CA ASP A 22 14.37 -16.42 5.86
C ASP A 22 14.78 -17.75 5.20
N ARG A 23 13.88 -18.36 4.41
CA ARG A 23 14.11 -19.66 3.75
C ARG A 23 14.88 -19.56 2.44
N VAL A 24 14.63 -18.50 1.67
CA VAL A 24 15.35 -18.22 0.42
C VAL A 24 16.72 -17.59 0.70
N GLY A 25 16.93 -17.05 1.91
CA GLY A 25 18.18 -16.39 2.29
C GLY A 25 18.36 -15.03 1.62
N ALA A 26 17.25 -14.35 1.32
CA ALA A 26 17.23 -13.08 0.60
C ALA A 26 16.63 -11.96 1.46
N ASP A 27 16.95 -10.71 1.11
CA ASP A 27 16.40 -9.55 1.81
C ASP A 27 14.86 -9.48 1.68
N ARG A 28 14.19 -9.14 2.79
CA ARG A 28 12.72 -9.14 2.87
C ARG A 28 12.08 -8.17 1.87
N LEU A 29 12.72 -7.04 1.56
CA LEU A 29 12.19 -6.08 0.60
C LEU A 29 12.26 -6.60 -0.83
N LEU A 30 13.36 -7.28 -1.19
CA LEU A 30 13.50 -7.92 -2.50
C LEU A 30 12.46 -9.03 -2.68
N VAL A 31 12.28 -9.87 -1.66
CA VAL A 31 11.27 -10.93 -1.66
C VAL A 31 9.87 -10.34 -1.74
N SER A 32 9.57 -9.25 -1.02
CA SER A 32 8.26 -8.60 -1.10
C SER A 32 7.98 -8.00 -2.48
N ARG A 33 8.99 -7.44 -3.17
CA ARG A 33 8.83 -6.94 -4.55
C ARG A 33 8.55 -8.09 -5.52
N GLU A 34 9.31 -9.18 -5.40
CA GLU A 34 9.13 -10.36 -6.23
C GLU A 34 7.75 -11.02 -6.01
N LEU A 35 7.30 -11.14 -4.76
CA LEU A 35 5.97 -11.65 -4.42
C LEU A 35 4.86 -10.79 -5.04
N ASN A 36 4.98 -9.47 -5.00
CA ASN A 36 4.01 -8.58 -5.65
C ASN A 36 4.00 -8.75 -7.18
N ALA A 37 5.16 -8.94 -7.81
CA ALA A 37 5.26 -9.24 -9.25
C ALA A 37 4.60 -10.59 -9.58
N MET A 38 4.85 -11.63 -8.78
CA MET A 38 4.25 -12.95 -8.97
C MET A 38 2.72 -12.95 -8.77
N VAL A 39 2.21 -12.14 -7.83
CA VAL A 39 0.77 -11.92 -7.66
C VAL A 39 0.18 -11.19 -8.88
N SER A 40 0.84 -10.16 -9.40
CA SER A 40 0.37 -9.45 -10.60
C SER A 40 0.33 -10.33 -11.85
N CYS A 41 1.22 -11.32 -11.92
CA CYS A 41 1.26 -12.30 -13.01
C CYS A 41 0.32 -13.51 -12.77
N GLY A 42 -0.44 -13.54 -11.66
CA GLY A 42 -1.40 -14.59 -11.35
C GLY A 42 -0.81 -15.93 -10.87
N ILE A 43 0.48 -15.97 -10.55
CA ILE A 43 1.18 -17.20 -10.09
C ILE A 43 0.94 -17.46 -8.61
N LEU A 44 0.79 -16.39 -7.83
CA LEU A 44 0.50 -16.44 -6.41
C LEU A 44 -0.83 -15.76 -6.11
N GLU A 45 -1.53 -16.32 -5.15
CA GLU A 45 -2.64 -15.66 -4.46
C GLU A 45 -2.16 -15.15 -3.09
N ARG A 46 -2.85 -14.14 -2.56
CA ARG A 46 -2.59 -13.61 -1.24
C ARG A 46 -3.86 -13.29 -0.47
N LYS A 47 -3.82 -13.43 0.84
CA LYS A 47 -4.86 -12.97 1.76
C LYS A 47 -4.23 -12.19 2.91
N LEU A 48 -4.91 -11.12 3.31
CA LEU A 48 -4.56 -10.36 4.50
C LEU A 48 -5.10 -11.10 5.73
N GLU A 49 -4.20 -11.55 6.59
CA GLU A 49 -4.54 -12.12 7.89
C GLU A 49 -4.51 -11.03 8.96
N GLY A 50 -5.41 -11.13 9.95
CA GLY A 50 -5.46 -10.18 11.09
C GLY A 50 -6.34 -8.94 10.88
N VAL A 51 -7.48 -9.07 10.19
CA VAL A 51 -8.47 -7.99 10.07
C VAL A 51 -9.06 -7.66 11.45
N GLY A 52 -8.51 -6.63 12.11
CA GLY A 52 -8.97 -6.13 13.42
C GLY A 52 -7.94 -6.17 14.56
N GLY A 53 -6.67 -6.53 14.31
CA GLY A 53 -5.62 -6.63 15.34
C GLY A 53 -4.31 -5.89 15.03
N ARG A 54 -3.40 -5.84 16.02
CA ARG A 54 -2.18 -5.00 16.06
C ARG A 54 -1.13 -5.29 14.96
N HIS A 55 -1.23 -6.41 14.23
CA HIS A 55 -0.35 -6.76 13.12
C HIS A 55 -1.13 -7.45 11.99
N SER A 56 -1.29 -6.77 10.85
CA SER A 56 -1.86 -7.34 9.63
C SER A 56 -0.73 -7.82 8.71
N GLU A 57 -0.69 -9.11 8.36
CA GLU A 57 0.34 -9.70 7.49
C GLU A 57 -0.32 -10.42 6.30
N TYR A 58 0.33 -10.34 5.14
CA TYR A 58 -0.11 -11.09 3.96
C TYR A 58 0.45 -12.52 4.01
N ILE A 59 -0.45 -13.48 3.83
CA ILE A 59 -0.11 -14.87 3.55
C ILE A 59 -0.17 -15.09 2.03
N TYR A 60 0.79 -15.83 1.48
CA TYR A 60 0.93 -16.17 0.07
C TYR A 60 0.86 -17.69 -0.15
N TRP A 61 0.26 -18.12 -1.26
CA TRP A 61 0.26 -19.51 -1.73
C TRP A 61 0.22 -19.57 -3.27
N LEU A 62 0.62 -20.71 -3.84
CA LEU A 62 0.60 -20.92 -5.29
C LEU A 62 -0.84 -21.06 -5.80
N THR A 63 -1.17 -20.33 -6.86
CA THR A 63 -2.44 -20.47 -7.58
C THR A 63 -2.46 -21.87 -8.20
N ARG A 64 -3.49 -22.68 -7.90
CA ARG A 64 -3.62 -24.03 -8.47
C ARG A 64 -3.96 -23.97 -9.96
N LYS A 65 -2.95 -23.82 -10.82
CA LYS A 65 -2.94 -24.43 -12.15
C LYS A 65 -1.99 -25.62 -12.08
N ASP A 66 -2.59 -26.81 -12.11
CA ASP A 66 -1.93 -28.10 -12.30
C ASP A 66 -0.90 -28.53 -11.24
N ALA A 67 -1.42 -28.96 -10.09
CA ALA A 67 -0.71 -29.90 -9.24
C ALA A 67 -0.65 -31.27 -9.93
N GLN A 68 0.40 -31.52 -10.71
CA GLN A 68 0.83 -32.88 -11.06
C GLN A 68 2.36 -32.98 -10.90
N PRO A 69 2.88 -33.99 -10.17
CA PRO A 69 4.31 -34.11 -9.90
C PRO A 69 4.99 -34.76 -11.10
N VAL A 70 5.96 -34.07 -11.70
CA VAL A 70 6.81 -34.69 -12.73
C VAL A 70 8.15 -35.09 -12.12
N SER A 71 8.36 -36.40 -12.16
CA SER A 71 9.57 -37.17 -11.90
C SER A 71 10.79 -36.66 -12.65
N LYS A 72 11.95 -36.85 -12.02
CA LYS A 72 13.29 -36.67 -12.61
C LYS A 72 13.49 -37.66 -13.76
N GLU A 73 13.88 -37.19 -14.93
CA GLU A 73 14.79 -37.91 -15.84
C GLU A 73 15.78 -36.93 -16.50
N ASP A 74 17.04 -37.34 -16.48
CA ASP A 74 18.21 -36.74 -17.13
C ASP A 74 18.06 -36.74 -18.65
N HIS A 75 18.55 -35.69 -19.33
CA HIS A 75 19.32 -35.86 -20.57
C HIS A 75 20.23 -34.65 -20.83
N LYS A 76 21.53 -34.94 -20.95
CA LYS A 76 22.55 -34.12 -21.61
C LYS A 76 22.17 -33.93 -23.09
N GLU A 77 22.38 -32.73 -23.62
CA GLU A 77 23.33 -32.43 -24.72
C GLU A 77 23.10 -31.03 -25.30
N SER A 78 24.19 -30.27 -25.39
CA SER A 78 24.32 -29.04 -26.18
C SER A 78 24.65 -29.36 -27.64
N PRO A 79 24.39 -28.45 -28.61
CA PRO A 79 25.56 -27.82 -29.22
C PRO A 79 25.43 -26.34 -29.64
N LYS A 80 26.53 -25.62 -29.35
CA LYS A 80 27.36 -24.71 -30.18
C LYS A 80 26.71 -23.60 -31.02
N SER A 81 27.19 -22.39 -30.73
CA SER A 81 26.97 -21.10 -31.37
C SER A 81 27.54 -20.99 -32.79
N LEU A 82 26.73 -20.48 -33.72
CA LEU A 82 27.10 -20.02 -35.07
C LEU A 82 27.68 -18.60 -35.02
N LEU A 83 28.93 -18.44 -34.58
CA LEU A 83 29.66 -17.17 -34.65
C LEU A 83 31.13 -17.44 -35.01
N GLU A 84 31.39 -18.01 -36.18
CA GLU A 84 32.74 -18.05 -36.77
C GLU A 84 32.69 -18.37 -38.27
N ALA A 85 32.31 -17.38 -39.09
CA ALA A 85 32.48 -17.46 -40.56
C ALA A 85 32.47 -16.08 -41.24
N VAL A 86 33.15 -15.08 -40.66
CA VAL A 86 33.46 -13.82 -41.36
C VAL A 86 34.83 -13.36 -40.89
N VAL A 87 35.91 -13.81 -41.56
CA VAL A 87 37.16 -13.08 -41.88
C VAL A 87 38.08 -14.06 -42.60
N THR A 88 37.98 -14.18 -43.93
CA THR A 88 39.14 -14.34 -44.84
C THR A 88 38.67 -14.37 -46.29
N ALA A 89 38.93 -13.30 -47.05
CA ALA A 89 39.28 -13.31 -48.48
C ALA A 89 39.28 -11.87 -49.02
N GLY A 90 40.32 -11.12 -48.66
CA GLY A 90 40.68 -9.89 -49.34
C GLY A 90 41.74 -10.18 -50.42
N ASN A 91 41.59 -9.53 -51.57
CA ASN A 91 42.56 -9.32 -52.66
C ASN A 91 42.76 -10.43 -53.69
N ASN A 92 42.10 -10.28 -54.84
CA ASN A 92 42.74 -9.83 -56.10
C ASN A 92 41.74 -9.85 -57.27
N ALA A 93 41.61 -8.71 -57.95
CA ALA A 93 41.47 -8.55 -59.40
C ALA A 93 40.70 -7.25 -59.73
N SER A 94 41.37 -6.31 -60.39
CA SER A 94 40.71 -5.23 -61.11
C SER A 94 39.87 -5.78 -62.26
N PRO A 95 38.70 -5.19 -62.57
CA PRO A 95 38.19 -5.24 -63.93
C PRO A 95 38.05 -3.84 -64.55
N LYS A 96 38.39 -3.86 -65.83
CA LYS A 96 38.23 -2.86 -66.88
C LYS A 96 36.83 -2.23 -66.87
N VAL A 97 36.77 -0.92 -67.05
CA VAL A 97 35.56 -0.15 -67.36
C VAL A 97 34.97 -0.65 -68.68
N ALA A 98 33.80 -1.27 -68.61
CA ALA A 98 32.92 -1.53 -69.75
C ALA A 98 31.61 -0.75 -69.54
N LYS A 99 31.06 -0.22 -70.64
CA LYS A 99 29.79 0.51 -70.74
C LYS A 99 28.64 -0.27 -70.05
N PRO A 100 27.72 0.39 -69.33
CA PRO A 100 26.59 -0.30 -68.74
C PRO A 100 25.55 -0.57 -69.84
N GLU A 101 25.43 -1.83 -70.25
CA GLU A 101 24.18 -2.35 -70.80
C GLU A 101 23.37 -2.85 -69.60
N VAL A 102 22.32 -2.10 -69.26
CA VAL A 102 21.39 -2.48 -68.19
C VAL A 102 20.70 -3.76 -68.63
N THR A 103 21.00 -4.85 -67.95
CA THR A 103 20.33 -6.14 -68.15
C THR A 103 19.06 -6.18 -67.30
N ASP A 104 18.03 -6.92 -67.73
CA ASP A 104 16.75 -7.03 -67.00
C ASP A 104 16.91 -7.49 -65.52
N ALA A 105 18.04 -8.12 -65.18
CA ALA A 105 18.41 -8.47 -63.80
C ALA A 105 18.80 -7.26 -62.91
N GLU A 106 19.34 -6.19 -63.50
CA GLU A 106 19.64 -4.93 -62.78
C GLU A 106 18.38 -4.08 -62.57
N LEU A 107 17.35 -4.23 -63.40
CA LEU A 107 16.04 -3.59 -63.19
C LEU A 107 15.26 -4.25 -62.03
N GLY A 108 15.33 -5.57 -61.89
CA GLY A 108 14.71 -6.29 -60.76
C GLY A 108 15.31 -5.91 -59.39
N THR A 109 16.62 -5.64 -59.32
CA THR A 109 17.26 -5.18 -58.07
C THR A 109 16.93 -3.74 -57.72
N VAL A 110 16.58 -2.91 -58.70
CA VAL A 110 16.10 -1.53 -58.48
C VAL A 110 14.66 -1.52 -57.96
N GLU A 111 13.78 -2.40 -58.44
CA GLU A 111 12.42 -2.56 -57.89
C GLU A 111 12.45 -3.06 -56.44
N GLU A 112 13.28 -4.07 -56.13
CA GLU A 112 13.46 -4.56 -54.75
C GLU A 112 14.01 -3.47 -53.81
N ALA A 113 14.96 -2.66 -54.29
CA ALA A 113 15.51 -1.54 -53.53
C ALA A 113 14.47 -0.43 -53.28
N LEU A 114 13.57 -0.19 -54.23
CA LEU A 114 12.47 0.78 -54.10
C LEU A 114 11.43 0.29 -53.09
N ASP A 115 11.05 -0.99 -53.16
CA ASP A 115 10.12 -1.60 -52.20
C ASP A 115 10.70 -1.58 -50.78
N LEU A 116 11.99 -1.90 -50.62
CA LEU A 116 12.67 -1.80 -49.33
C LEU A 116 12.71 -0.36 -48.82
N ALA A 117 12.97 0.62 -49.69
CA ALA A 117 12.96 2.04 -49.30
C ALA A 117 11.57 2.50 -48.84
N LEU A 118 10.50 2.05 -49.50
CA LEU A 118 9.12 2.34 -49.10
C LEU A 118 8.76 1.68 -47.75
N GLN A 119 9.16 0.43 -47.53
CA GLN A 119 8.97 -0.26 -46.25
C GLN A 119 9.72 0.46 -45.12
N LEU A 120 10.97 0.86 -45.36
CA LEU A 120 11.79 1.56 -44.39
C LEU A 120 11.21 2.94 -44.05
N GLN A 121 10.63 3.63 -45.04
CA GLN A 121 9.92 4.89 -44.83
C GLN A 121 8.63 4.71 -44.00
N ALA A 122 7.91 3.60 -44.19
CA ALA A 122 6.74 3.27 -43.37
C ALA A 122 7.14 3.01 -41.90
N VAL A 123 8.21 2.25 -41.67
CA VAL A 123 8.75 1.98 -40.32
C VAL A 123 9.23 3.27 -39.64
N ILE A 124 9.87 4.18 -40.38
CA ILE A 124 10.28 5.49 -39.85
C ILE A 124 9.06 6.30 -39.38
N ARG A 125 7.98 6.33 -40.16
CA ARG A 125 6.74 7.03 -39.79
C ARG A 125 6.13 6.43 -38.53
N GLU A 126 6.00 5.11 -38.48
CA GLU A 126 5.46 4.42 -37.30
C GLU A 126 6.29 4.67 -36.05
N ARG A 127 7.64 4.64 -36.17
CA ARG A 127 8.55 4.97 -35.06
C ARG A 127 8.33 6.41 -34.57
N ASP A 128 8.18 7.35 -35.49
CA ASP A 128 8.01 8.77 -35.14
C ASP A 128 6.64 9.01 -34.49
N ASP A 129 5.57 8.34 -34.96
CA ASP A 129 4.26 8.34 -34.32
C ASP A 129 4.30 7.75 -32.91
N LEU A 130 4.97 6.61 -32.72
CA LEU A 130 5.16 5.99 -31.41
C LEU A 130 5.97 6.88 -30.46
N ARG A 131 6.96 7.61 -30.96
CA ARG A 131 7.72 8.59 -30.16
C ARG A 131 6.85 9.74 -29.68
N VAL A 132 5.97 10.25 -30.53
CA VAL A 132 5.01 11.31 -30.15
C VAL A 132 4.03 10.78 -29.10
N GLN A 133 3.48 9.59 -29.30
CA GLN A 133 2.58 8.96 -28.32
C GLN A 133 3.27 8.70 -26.98
N HIS A 134 4.51 8.19 -27.00
CA HIS A 134 5.29 7.96 -25.79
C HIS A 134 5.59 9.29 -25.06
N GLY A 135 5.94 10.35 -25.79
CA GLY A 135 6.10 11.69 -25.22
C GLY A 135 4.86 12.17 -24.48
N ALA A 136 3.70 12.07 -25.13
CA ALA A 136 2.43 12.46 -24.52
C ALA A 136 2.09 11.65 -23.25
N VAL A 137 2.39 10.35 -23.24
CA VAL A 137 2.20 9.50 -22.06
C VAL A 137 3.12 9.93 -20.92
N VAL A 138 4.41 10.18 -21.21
CA VAL A 138 5.37 10.65 -20.21
C VAL A 138 4.93 11.98 -19.62
N ASP A 139 4.56 12.95 -20.46
CA ASP A 139 4.08 14.27 -20.00
C ASP A 139 2.85 14.13 -19.11
N SER A 140 1.90 13.28 -19.49
CA SER A 140 0.71 13.02 -18.67
C SER A 140 1.09 12.42 -17.30
N PHE A 141 2.03 11.48 -17.28
CA PHE A 141 2.50 10.84 -16.06
C PHE A 141 3.23 11.83 -15.15
N GLU A 142 4.00 12.77 -15.72
CA GLU A 142 4.66 13.84 -14.96
C GLU A 142 3.65 14.79 -14.31
N VAL A 143 2.56 15.13 -15.01
CA VAL A 143 1.46 15.93 -14.45
C VAL A 143 0.80 15.19 -13.28
N TYR A 144 0.47 13.90 -13.44
CA TYR A 144 -0.11 13.13 -12.33
C TYR A 144 0.85 12.98 -11.16
N ARG A 145 2.14 12.75 -11.44
CA ARG A 145 3.18 12.60 -10.42
C ARG A 145 3.33 13.89 -9.62
N THR A 146 3.39 15.04 -10.28
CA THR A 146 3.52 16.35 -9.61
C THR A 146 2.29 16.67 -8.78
N ALA A 147 1.08 16.42 -9.29
CA ALA A 147 -0.15 16.57 -8.52
C ALA A 147 -0.18 15.67 -7.26
N ALA A 148 0.20 14.40 -7.39
CA ALA A 148 0.25 13.47 -6.27
C ALA A 148 1.28 13.88 -5.20
N VAL A 149 2.43 14.42 -5.60
CA VAL A 149 3.44 14.93 -4.65
C VAL A 149 2.88 16.10 -3.85
N VAL A 150 2.22 17.06 -4.51
CA VAL A 150 1.58 18.21 -3.85
C VAL A 150 0.51 17.75 -2.85
N GLU A 151 -0.32 16.79 -3.24
CA GLU A 151 -1.35 16.24 -2.34
C GLU A 151 -0.74 15.54 -1.12
N ILE A 152 0.28 14.70 -1.33
CA ILE A 152 0.99 14.02 -0.25
C ILE A 152 1.59 15.02 0.74
N ASP A 153 2.21 16.08 0.25
CA ASP A 153 2.82 17.09 1.11
C ASP A 153 1.75 17.89 1.89
N GLY A 154 0.62 18.21 1.26
CA GLY A 154 -0.54 18.78 1.96
C GLY A 154 -1.08 17.86 3.06
N LEU A 155 -1.22 16.56 2.78
CA LEU A 155 -1.67 15.58 3.78
C LEU A 155 -0.68 15.45 4.94
N LYS A 156 0.63 15.46 4.68
CA LYS A 156 1.64 15.48 5.75
C LYS A 156 1.49 16.72 6.63
N GLU A 157 1.26 17.88 6.05
CA GLU A 157 1.06 19.13 6.80
C GLU A 157 -0.21 19.07 7.67
N VAL A 158 -1.30 18.50 7.16
CA VAL A 158 -2.52 18.29 7.95
C VAL A 158 -2.24 17.33 9.11
N ILE A 159 -1.52 16.23 8.87
CA ILE A 159 -1.16 15.27 9.91
C ILE A 159 -0.29 15.91 11.00
N THR A 160 0.71 16.73 10.63
CA THR A 160 1.55 17.42 11.61
C THR A 160 0.73 18.41 12.45
N LYS A 161 -0.17 19.18 11.83
CA LYS A 161 -1.10 20.06 12.54
C LYS A 161 -2.02 19.30 13.50
N LEU A 162 -2.61 18.19 13.07
CA LEU A 162 -3.48 17.38 13.92
C LEU A 162 -2.73 16.78 15.11
N ARG A 163 -1.49 16.30 14.89
CA ARG A 163 -0.63 15.81 15.98
C ARG A 163 -0.28 16.91 16.97
N ALA A 164 0.06 18.11 16.48
CA ALA A 164 0.34 19.26 17.34
C ALA A 164 -0.89 19.69 18.15
N ASN A 165 -2.06 19.76 17.51
CA ASN A 165 -3.34 20.09 18.16
C ASN A 165 -3.72 19.04 19.21
N ASN A 166 -3.59 17.75 18.90
CA ASN A 166 -3.85 16.70 19.87
C ASN A 166 -2.89 16.77 21.06
N ALA A 167 -1.59 16.99 20.83
CA ALA A 167 -0.62 17.18 21.91
C ALA A 167 -0.94 18.41 22.77
N ALA A 168 -1.41 19.50 22.15
CA ALA A 168 -1.84 20.70 22.89
C ALA A 168 -3.10 20.44 23.71
N LEU A 169 -4.08 19.73 23.15
CA LEU A 169 -5.30 19.31 23.87
C LEU A 169 -4.96 18.37 25.02
N GLU A 170 -4.04 17.43 24.83
CA GLU A 170 -3.58 16.53 25.89
C GLU A 170 -2.92 17.32 27.02
N ARG A 171 -2.02 18.26 26.72
CA ARG A 171 -1.45 19.14 27.76
C ARG A 171 -2.52 19.97 28.47
N ARG A 172 -3.50 20.51 27.74
CA ARG A 172 -4.61 21.29 28.32
C ARG A 172 -5.47 20.41 29.24
N ILE A 173 -5.71 19.16 28.84
CA ILE A 173 -6.41 18.18 29.66
C ILE A 173 -5.58 17.89 30.90
N ASP A 174 -4.29 17.58 30.75
CA ASP A 174 -3.37 17.30 31.86
C ASP A 174 -3.34 18.48 32.84
N GLU A 175 -3.19 19.71 32.37
CA GLU A 175 -3.33 20.93 33.16
C GLU A 175 -4.67 20.96 33.92
N LEU A 176 -5.80 20.73 33.24
CA LEU A 176 -7.12 20.71 33.88
C LEU A 176 -7.31 19.53 34.87
N THR A 177 -6.64 18.39 34.67
CA THR A 177 -6.69 17.24 35.57
C THR A 177 -5.68 17.30 36.72
N LEU A 178 -4.56 17.98 36.54
CA LEU A 178 -3.49 18.14 37.53
C LEU A 178 -3.69 19.40 38.39
N VAL A 179 -4.44 20.39 37.91
CA VAL A 179 -4.69 21.63 38.67
C VAL A 179 -5.35 21.37 40.01
N ASP A 180 -6.04 20.24 40.26
CA ASP A 180 -6.54 19.94 41.60
C ASP A 180 -6.83 18.43 41.79
N ALA A 181 -5.81 17.57 41.78
CA ALA A 181 -5.99 16.20 42.29
C ALA A 181 -6.38 16.19 43.79
N GLU A 182 -6.12 17.29 44.50
CA GLU A 182 -6.53 17.51 45.89
C GLU A 182 -7.87 18.27 46.03
N PHE A 183 -8.41 18.87 44.95
CA PHE A 183 -9.53 19.83 45.04
C PHE A 183 -10.62 19.73 43.97
N VAL A 184 -10.60 18.71 43.09
CA VAL A 184 -11.85 18.24 42.49
C VAL A 184 -12.55 17.44 43.58
N PRO A 185 -13.64 17.94 44.21
CA PRO A 185 -14.28 17.22 45.29
C PRO A 185 -14.70 15.86 44.75
N SER A 186 -14.04 14.82 45.27
CA SER A 186 -14.18 13.41 44.92
C SER A 186 -15.62 12.91 45.02
N GLN A 187 -16.52 13.73 45.56
CA GLN A 187 -17.93 13.43 45.65
C GLN A 187 -18.79 14.61 45.16
N VAL A 188 -19.14 14.59 43.87
CA VAL A 188 -20.20 15.46 43.35
C VAL A 188 -21.54 14.77 43.57
N PHE A 189 -22.29 15.24 44.55
CA PHE A 189 -23.65 14.78 44.79
C PHE A 189 -24.60 15.47 43.82
N VAL A 190 -25.54 14.73 43.24
CA VAL A 190 -26.50 15.30 42.29
C VAL A 190 -27.91 15.14 42.83
N THR A 191 -28.69 16.22 42.72
CA THR A 191 -30.12 16.19 43.02
C THR A 191 -30.91 16.18 41.72
N LEU A 192 -31.75 15.17 41.54
CA LEU A 192 -32.62 15.00 40.38
C LEU A 192 -34.09 15.07 40.85
N GLY A 193 -34.83 16.05 40.32
CA GLY A 193 -36.29 16.13 40.45
C GLY A 193 -36.97 15.84 39.12
N ARG A 194 -38.27 15.59 39.13
CA ARG A 194 -39.08 15.36 37.93
C ARG A 194 -39.24 16.63 37.08
N THR A 195 -39.33 17.80 37.71
CA THR A 195 -39.53 19.10 37.04
C THR A 195 -38.38 20.09 37.25
N ALA A 196 -37.57 19.88 38.29
CA ALA A 196 -36.46 20.72 38.68
C ALA A 196 -35.17 20.28 38.02
N ALA A 197 -34.43 21.24 37.45
CA ALA A 197 -33.16 20.99 36.80
C ALA A 197 -32.16 20.27 37.75
N PRO A 198 -31.39 19.29 37.22
CA PRO A 198 -30.31 18.64 37.94
C PRO A 198 -29.34 19.66 38.54
N LYS A 199 -28.98 19.50 39.82
CA LYS A 199 -27.97 20.36 40.46
C LYS A 199 -26.91 19.55 41.18
N ARG A 200 -25.66 19.93 40.92
CA ARG A 200 -24.44 19.39 41.52
C ARG A 200 -24.15 20.09 42.85
N HIS A 201 -23.73 19.31 43.84
CA HIS A 201 -23.38 19.77 45.18
C HIS A 201 -22.03 19.18 45.58
N ARG A 202 -21.29 19.92 46.39
CA ARG A 202 -19.98 19.48 46.91
C ARG A 202 -20.08 18.58 48.15
N THR A 203 -21.25 18.51 48.80
CA THR A 203 -21.47 17.71 50.02
C THR A 203 -22.87 17.09 50.02
N LEU A 204 -23.01 15.93 50.67
CA LEU A 204 -24.29 15.20 50.79
C LEU A 204 -25.35 16.04 51.52
N GLU A 205 -24.96 16.70 52.61
CA GLU A 205 -25.88 17.55 53.39
C GLU A 205 -26.51 18.67 52.56
N LYS A 206 -25.74 19.31 51.66
CA LYS A 206 -26.25 20.37 50.79
C LYS A 206 -27.24 19.81 49.76
N ALA A 207 -26.95 18.61 49.23
CA ALA A 207 -27.85 17.91 48.35
C ALA A 207 -29.17 17.53 49.07
N GLN A 208 -29.08 16.98 50.28
CA GLN A 208 -30.24 16.63 51.11
C GLN A 208 -31.09 17.87 51.48
N ARG A 209 -30.46 18.98 51.89
CA ARG A 209 -31.18 20.23 52.18
C ARG A 209 -31.94 20.76 50.97
N ARG A 210 -31.34 20.72 49.77
CA ARG A 210 -32.05 21.09 48.53
C ARG A 210 -33.20 20.14 48.25
N ALA A 211 -32.99 18.83 48.37
CA ALA A 211 -34.02 17.83 48.12
C ALA A 211 -35.23 18.05 49.05
N GLN A 212 -35.00 18.22 50.35
CA GLN A 212 -36.04 18.54 51.32
C GLN A 212 -36.77 19.84 50.99
N LEU A 213 -36.06 20.87 50.53
CA LEU A 213 -36.68 22.14 50.15
C LEU A 213 -37.56 22.01 48.90
N LEU A 214 -37.13 21.24 47.91
CA LEU A 214 -37.92 20.98 46.70
C LEU A 214 -39.21 20.21 47.02
N VAL A 215 -39.13 19.22 47.91
CA VAL A 215 -40.31 18.47 48.37
C VAL A 215 -41.24 19.35 49.20
N ARG A 216 -40.70 20.15 50.14
CA ARG A 216 -41.51 21.04 51.01
C ARG A 216 -42.20 22.19 50.29
N THR A 217 -41.69 22.58 49.12
CA THR A 217 -42.28 23.68 48.33
C THR A 217 -43.25 23.17 47.27
N ASP A 218 -43.66 21.89 47.35
CA ASP A 218 -44.51 21.18 46.39
C ASP A 218 -44.04 21.28 44.94
N LYS A 219 -42.74 21.56 44.72
CA LYS A 219 -42.14 21.56 43.39
C LYS A 219 -41.90 20.15 42.88
N GLU A 220 -41.68 19.21 43.80
CA GLU A 220 -41.35 17.82 43.48
C GLU A 220 -42.04 16.87 44.46
N SER A 221 -42.65 15.80 43.95
CA SER A 221 -43.14 14.71 44.80
C SER A 221 -41.98 13.86 45.34
N GLU A 222 -40.90 13.73 44.57
CA GLU A 222 -39.73 12.93 44.92
C GLU A 222 -38.46 13.58 44.33
N VAL A 223 -37.37 13.60 45.11
CA VAL A 223 -36.06 14.07 44.66
C VAL A 223 -35.00 13.05 45.03
N LEU A 224 -34.27 12.57 44.04
CA LEU A 224 -33.16 11.63 44.25
C LEU A 224 -31.88 12.41 44.57
N VAL A 225 -31.20 12.01 45.64
CA VAL A 225 -29.85 12.45 45.97
C VAL A 225 -28.89 11.33 45.61
N LEU A 226 -28.11 11.51 44.55
CA LEU A 226 -27.18 10.51 44.06
C LEU A 226 -25.81 10.67 44.72
N GLU A 227 -25.31 9.57 45.30
CA GLU A 227 -23.94 9.43 45.77
C GLU A 227 -23.04 8.93 44.62
N PRO A 228 -21.82 9.46 44.47
CA PRO A 228 -20.90 8.98 43.45
C PRO A 228 -20.30 7.63 43.85
N VAL A 229 -20.61 6.59 43.06
CA VAL A 229 -20.16 5.20 43.29
C VAL A 229 -18.80 4.90 42.64
N GLY A 230 -18.23 5.84 41.89
CA GLY A 230 -16.92 5.66 41.26
C GLY A 230 -16.55 6.79 40.32
N ARG A 231 -15.32 6.70 39.78
CA ARG A 231 -14.77 7.65 38.80
C ARG A 231 -14.52 6.92 37.48
N VAL A 232 -15.04 7.45 36.38
CA VAL A 232 -14.67 7.01 35.02
C VAL A 232 -13.55 7.93 34.52
N VAL A 233 -12.40 7.36 34.21
CA VAL A 233 -11.29 8.04 33.53
C VAL A 233 -11.19 7.48 32.11
N ARG A 234 -10.72 8.31 31.16
CA ARG A 234 -10.58 7.89 29.75
C ARG A 234 -9.76 6.60 29.64
N GLY A 235 -10.31 5.60 28.95
CA GLY A 235 -9.69 4.27 28.77
C GLY A 235 -10.02 3.26 29.88
N ALA A 236 -10.73 3.66 30.94
CA ALA A 236 -11.26 2.73 31.91
C ALA A 236 -12.56 2.10 31.37
N GLU A 237 -12.54 0.80 31.10
CA GLU A 237 -13.75 0.02 30.88
C GLU A 237 -14.53 -0.11 32.19
N TRP A 238 -15.86 -0.08 32.10
CA TRP A 238 -16.73 -0.29 33.24
C TRP A 238 -16.52 -1.72 33.77
N ARG A 239 -15.97 -1.87 34.98
CA ARG A 239 -15.89 -3.15 35.69
C ARG A 239 -17.00 -3.18 36.72
N SER A 240 -17.94 -4.13 36.59
CA SER A 240 -18.87 -4.43 37.67
C SER A 240 -18.07 -4.92 38.87
N GLN A 241 -18.30 -4.33 40.04
CA GLN A 241 -17.88 -4.91 41.32
C GLN A 241 -18.67 -6.17 41.62
#